data_AF-A0A0Q9SS17-F1
#
_entry.id   AF-A0A0Q9SS17-F1
#
_cell.length_a   1.000
_cell.length_b   1.000
_cell.length_c   1.000
_cell.angle_alpha   90.00
_cell.angle_beta   90.00
_cell.angle_gamma   90.00
#
_symmetry.space_group_name_H-M   'P 1'
#
loop_
_entity.id
_entity.type
_entity.pdbx_description
1 polymer ?
#
loop_
_entity_poly.entity_id
_entity_poly.type
_entity_poly.pdbx_seq_one_letter_code
_entity_poly.pdbx_strand_id
1 'polypeptide(L)'
;MNSSKYQKYFSTDGFWWKLKKGAKKAGVKVLYSGLLLFYALESPKTPIRAKVQIYGALGYLILPLDLVPDLLPIVGYVDDLSALGFALAAVAKSIDDDVKRKAKSKLRDFLGDDVMNSKDVIDIDGQLVENKEKEEKETESDGKGEK
;
A
#
# COMPACT_ATOMS: atom_id res chain seq x y z
N MET A 1 -5.03 18.58 42.60
CA MET A 1 -4.72 17.63 41.50
C MET A 1 -4.90 18.36 40.18
N ASN A 2 -3.81 18.63 39.45
CA ASN A 2 -3.86 19.31 38.15
C ASN A 2 -4.35 18.34 37.09
N SER A 3 -5.65 18.35 36.80
CA SER A 3 -6.22 17.70 35.62
C SER A 3 -5.53 18.24 34.37
N SER A 4 -4.72 17.39 33.73
CA SER A 4 -3.83 17.79 32.65
C SER A 4 -4.61 18.37 31.47
N LYS A 5 -3.99 19.31 30.76
CA LYS A 5 -4.49 20.03 29.58
C LYS A 5 -5.20 19.15 28.53
N TYR A 6 -4.95 17.84 28.56
CA TYR A 6 -5.47 16.84 27.61
C TYR A 6 -6.86 16.30 27.95
N GLN A 7 -7.28 16.31 29.22
CA GLN A 7 -8.63 15.83 29.60
C GLN A 7 -9.75 16.70 29.00
N LYS A 8 -9.49 17.98 28.73
CA LYS A 8 -10.48 18.90 28.14
C LYS A 8 -10.77 18.66 26.66
N TYR A 9 -9.91 17.94 25.95
CA TYR A 9 -10.04 17.66 24.51
C TYR A 9 -10.38 16.20 24.22
N PHE A 10 -10.42 15.34 25.24
CA PHE A 10 -10.76 13.94 25.08
C PHE A 10 -12.28 13.79 25.15
N SER A 11 -12.89 13.33 24.05
CA SER A 11 -14.25 12.81 24.04
C SER A 11 -14.24 11.36 23.57
N THR A 12 -15.03 10.52 24.21
CA THR A 12 -15.17 9.10 23.86
C THR A 12 -15.63 8.95 22.40
N ASP A 13 -16.57 9.78 21.95
CA ASP A 13 -17.07 9.75 20.57
C ASP A 13 -16.01 10.19 19.56
N GLY A 14 -15.23 11.22 19.89
CA GLY A 14 -14.13 11.69 19.06
C GLY A 14 -13.03 10.63 18.93
N PHE A 15 -12.75 9.88 20.00
CA PHE A 15 -11.84 8.75 19.98
C PHE A 15 -12.32 7.65 19.04
N TRP A 16 -13.56 7.15 19.20
CA TRP A 16 -14.11 6.10 18.34
C TRP A 16 -14.18 6.53 16.87
N TRP A 17 -14.54 7.78 16.60
CA TRP A 17 -14.53 8.34 15.26
C TRP A 17 -13.12 8.34 14.66
N LYS A 18 -12.11 8.81 15.40
CA LYS A 18 -10.71 8.78 14.95
C LYS A 18 -10.22 7.36 14.69
N LEU A 19 -10.53 6.42 15.58
CA LEU A 19 -10.13 5.03 15.46
C LEU A 19 -10.75 4.36 14.23
N LYS A 20 -12.08 4.47 14.05
CA LYS A 20 -12.80 3.94 12.88
C LYS A 20 -12.25 4.53 11.57
N LYS A 21 -12.01 5.84 11.53
CA LYS A 21 -11.45 6.50 10.36
C LYS A 21 -10.03 6.02 10.05
N GLY A 22 -9.18 5.88 11.06
CA GLY A 22 -7.83 5.34 10.92
C GLY A 22 -7.82 3.90 10.42
N ALA A 23 -8.62 3.03 11.03
CA ALA A 23 -8.75 1.62 10.64
C ALA A 23 -9.25 1.47 9.20
N LYS A 24 -10.29 2.24 8.81
CA LYS A 24 -10.78 2.24 7.42
C LYS A 24 -9.69 2.68 6.44
N LYS A 25 -8.97 3.76 6.76
CA LYS A 25 -7.87 4.28 5.94
C LYS A 25 -6.77 3.25 5.73
N ALA A 26 -6.27 2.66 6.83
CA ALA A 26 -5.23 1.65 6.79
C ALA A 26 -5.70 0.39 6.03
N GLY A 27 -6.93 -0.06 6.29
CA GLY A 27 -7.52 -1.21 5.60
C GLY A 27 -7.61 -1.00 4.08
N VAL A 28 -8.10 0.16 3.63
CA VAL A 28 -8.17 0.48 2.18
C VAL A 28 -6.77 0.46 1.56
N LYS A 29 -5.77 1.08 2.20
CA LYS A 29 -4.40 1.12 1.68
C LYS A 29 -3.79 -0.28 1.55
N VAL A 30 -3.87 -1.08 2.61
CA VAL A 30 -3.31 -2.44 2.62
C VAL A 30 -4.01 -3.32 1.59
N LEU A 31 -5.35 -3.34 1.60
CA LEU A 31 -6.13 -4.16 0.67
C LEU A 31 -5.89 -3.76 -0.78
N TYR A 32 -5.94 -2.45 -1.10
CA TYR A 32 -5.76 -2.03 -2.47
C TYR A 32 -4.35 -2.31 -2.99
N SER A 33 -3.32 -2.03 -2.18
CA SER A 33 -1.92 -2.31 -2.52
C SER A 33 -1.68 -3.81 -2.71
N GLY A 34 -2.19 -4.64 -1.79
CA GLY A 34 -2.10 -6.10 -1.89
C GLY A 34 -2.80 -6.65 -3.13
N LEU A 35 -3.98 -6.13 -3.47
CA LEU A 35 -4.71 -6.52 -4.68
C LEU A 35 -3.98 -6.12 -5.96
N LEU A 36 -3.37 -4.94 -6.00
CA LEU A 36 -2.55 -4.51 -7.15
C LEU A 36 -1.37 -5.46 -7.37
N LEU A 37 -0.65 -5.80 -6.30
CA LEU A 37 0.46 -6.74 -6.34
C LEU A 37 0.00 -8.15 -6.77
N PHE A 38 -1.11 -8.62 -6.19
CA PHE A 38 -1.69 -9.92 -6.53
C PHE A 38 -2.07 -10.02 -8.01
N TYR A 39 -2.81 -9.05 -8.55
CA TYR A 39 -3.19 -9.07 -9.96
C TYR A 39 -2.00 -8.79 -10.90
N ALA A 40 -0.95 -8.12 -10.43
CA ALA A 40 0.31 -8.03 -11.17
C ALA A 40 1.01 -9.40 -11.30
N LEU A 41 0.91 -10.32 -10.33
CA LEU A 41 1.42 -11.69 -10.49
C LEU A 41 0.72 -12.45 -11.61
N GLU A 42 -0.59 -12.26 -11.75
CA GLU A 42 -1.41 -12.89 -12.80
C GLU A 42 -1.12 -12.33 -14.20
N SER A 43 -0.60 -11.09 -14.29
CA SER A 43 -0.30 -10.48 -15.57
C SER A 43 0.86 -11.20 -16.28
N PRO A 44 0.70 -11.58 -17.56
CA PRO A 44 1.80 -12.13 -18.36
C PRO A 44 2.86 -11.08 -18.69
N LYS A 45 2.54 -9.78 -18.55
CA LYS A 45 3.46 -8.67 -18.82
C LYS A 45 4.45 -8.44 -17.67
N THR A 46 4.20 -9.01 -16.50
CA THR A 46 5.05 -8.84 -15.33
C THR A 46 6.31 -9.71 -15.44
N PRO A 47 7.52 -9.12 -15.47
CA PRO A 47 8.77 -9.88 -15.55
C PRO A 47 8.96 -10.81 -14.35
N ILE A 48 9.66 -11.93 -14.54
CA ILE A 48 9.89 -12.91 -13.47
C ILE A 48 10.55 -12.27 -12.24
N ARG A 49 11.52 -11.37 -12.43
CA ARG A 49 12.17 -10.64 -11.34
C ARG A 49 11.17 -9.84 -10.50
N ALA A 50 10.23 -9.16 -11.15
CA ALA A 50 9.16 -8.43 -10.48
C ALA A 50 8.22 -9.37 -9.71
N LYS A 51 7.89 -10.55 -10.28
CA LYS A 51 7.08 -11.56 -9.58
C LYS A 51 7.73 -12.04 -8.29
N VAL A 52 9.05 -12.26 -8.27
CA VAL A 52 9.80 -12.65 -7.06
C VAL A 52 9.69 -11.58 -5.98
N GLN A 53 9.84 -10.29 -6.32
CA GLN A 53 9.68 -9.18 -5.38
C GLN A 53 8.25 -9.13 -4.81
N ILE A 54 7.24 -9.33 -5.67
CA ILE A 54 5.85 -9.38 -5.23
C ILE A 54 5.61 -10.55 -4.27
N TYR A 55 6.12 -11.75 -4.57
CA TYR A 55 6.01 -12.90 -3.66
C TYR A 55 6.68 -12.63 -2.32
N GLY A 56 7.82 -11.94 -2.30
CA GLY A 56 8.46 -11.52 -1.05
C GLY A 56 7.55 -10.60 -0.22
N ALA A 57 6.98 -9.57 -0.85
CA ALA A 57 6.13 -8.58 -0.17
C ALA A 57 4.77 -9.16 0.29
N LEU A 58 4.11 -9.94 -0.57
CA LEU A 58 2.85 -10.62 -0.20
C LEU A 58 3.10 -11.75 0.79
N GLY A 59 4.22 -12.44 0.67
CA GLY A 59 4.68 -13.44 1.63
C GLY A 59 4.88 -12.81 3.00
N TYR A 60 5.56 -11.67 3.08
CA TYR A 60 5.70 -10.91 4.32
C TYR A 60 4.36 -10.47 4.91
N LEU A 61 3.42 -10.01 4.06
CA LEU A 61 2.10 -9.59 4.50
C LEU A 61 1.22 -10.73 5.05
N ILE A 62 1.33 -11.94 4.49
CA ILE A 62 0.48 -13.09 4.82
C ILE A 62 1.12 -14.00 5.89
N LEU A 63 2.46 -14.06 5.95
CA LEU A 63 3.16 -14.90 6.90
C LEU A 63 2.82 -14.41 8.32
N PRO A 64 2.26 -15.28 9.17
CA PRO A 64 1.75 -14.87 10.48
C PRO A 64 2.94 -14.52 11.37
N LEU A 65 3.07 -13.26 11.81
CA LEU A 65 3.71 -12.90 13.09
C LEU A 65 5.17 -13.32 13.39
N ASP A 66 5.88 -14.08 12.55
CA ASP A 66 7.03 -14.88 13.04
C ASP A 66 8.39 -14.44 12.49
N LEU A 67 8.86 -13.26 12.91
CA LEU A 67 10.31 -12.96 12.97
C LEU A 67 10.69 -11.90 14.01
N VAL A 68 9.73 -11.20 14.61
CA VAL A 68 9.98 -10.32 15.77
C VAL A 68 8.95 -10.63 16.87
N PRO A 69 9.30 -11.47 17.86
CA PRO A 69 8.50 -11.63 19.06
C PRO A 69 8.41 -10.29 19.79
N ASP A 70 7.18 -9.88 20.12
CA ASP A 70 6.74 -8.81 21.03
C ASP A 70 7.77 -7.75 21.48
N LEU A 71 7.68 -6.52 20.94
CA LEU A 71 8.06 -5.34 21.74
C LEU A 71 7.33 -4.02 21.43
N LEU A 72 6.67 -3.83 20.28
CA LEU A 72 6.03 -2.55 19.96
C LEU A 72 4.71 -2.72 19.18
N PRO A 73 3.53 -2.77 19.85
CA PRO A 73 2.22 -2.91 19.20
C PRO A 73 1.81 -1.77 18.24
N ILE A 74 2.67 -0.75 18.06
CA ILE A 74 2.45 0.41 17.19
C ILE A 74 3.40 0.41 15.97
N VAL A 75 4.50 -0.35 15.98
CA VAL A 75 5.57 -0.25 14.97
C VAL A 75 5.38 -1.16 13.75
N GLY A 76 4.72 -2.32 13.90
CA GLY A 76 4.56 -3.28 12.79
C GLY A 76 3.80 -2.74 11.58
N TYR A 77 2.75 -1.94 11.80
CA TYR A 77 1.92 -1.41 10.70
C TYR A 77 2.64 -0.45 9.75
N VAL A 78 3.67 0.26 10.25
CA VAL A 78 4.47 1.16 9.41
C VAL A 78 5.36 0.34 8.48
N ASP A 79 5.87 -0.79 8.96
CA ASP A 79 6.76 -1.67 8.21
C ASP A 79 6.01 -2.39 7.07
N ASP A 80 4.82 -2.93 7.34
CA ASP A 80 3.97 -3.56 6.31
C ASP A 80 3.60 -2.59 5.18
N LEU A 81 3.22 -1.35 5.53
CA LEU A 81 2.91 -0.32 4.54
C LEU A 81 4.15 0.11 3.74
N SER A 82 5.33 0.09 4.38
CA SER A 82 6.60 0.40 3.72
C SER A 82 7.01 -0.71 2.76
N ALA A 83 6.88 -1.97 3.16
CA ALA A 83 7.12 -3.14 2.32
C ALA A 83 6.19 -3.16 1.10
N LEU A 84 4.89 -2.91 1.31
CA LEU A 84 3.92 -2.79 0.22
C LEU A 84 4.25 -1.61 -0.71
N GLY A 85 4.60 -0.45 -0.15
CA GLY A 85 5.01 0.72 -0.94
C GLY A 85 6.25 0.46 -1.78
N PHE A 86 7.27 -0.19 -1.20
CA PHE A 86 8.49 -0.57 -1.92
C PHE A 86 8.20 -1.57 -3.03
N ALA A 87 7.39 -2.59 -2.77
CA ALA A 87 7.00 -3.57 -3.78
C ALA A 87 6.22 -2.92 -4.93
N LEU A 88 5.26 -2.04 -4.62
CA LEU A 88 4.51 -1.29 -5.62
C LEU A 88 5.44 -0.40 -6.47
N ALA A 89 6.44 0.23 -5.87
CA ALA A 89 7.43 1.01 -6.61
C ALA A 89 8.22 0.11 -7.57
N ALA A 90 8.78 -0.99 -7.08
CA ALA A 90 9.61 -1.91 -7.86
C ALA A 90 8.86 -2.59 -9.02
N VAL A 91 7.54 -2.67 -8.96
CA VAL A 91 6.71 -3.29 -10.00
C VAL A 91 5.77 -2.31 -10.70
N ALA A 92 5.97 -1.00 -10.51
CA ALA A 92 5.07 0.04 -11.01
C ALA A 92 4.81 -0.10 -12.51
N LYS A 93 5.85 -0.36 -13.32
CA LYS A 93 5.74 -0.60 -14.78
C LYS A 93 4.87 -1.80 -15.15
N SER A 94 4.78 -2.81 -14.27
CA SER A 94 3.98 -4.02 -14.49
C SER A 94 2.51 -3.83 -14.12
N ILE A 95 2.18 -2.75 -13.40
CA ILE A 95 0.80 -2.42 -13.01
C ILE A 95 0.17 -1.59 -14.14
N ASP A 96 -0.52 -2.28 -15.05
CA ASP A 96 -1.29 -1.68 -16.13
C ASP A 96 -2.78 -1.46 -15.76
N ASP A 97 -3.55 -0.95 -16.71
CA ASP A 97 -4.97 -0.65 -16.49
C ASP A 97 -5.82 -1.90 -16.23
N ASP A 98 -5.42 -3.08 -16.74
CA ASP A 98 -6.11 -4.34 -16.44
C ASP A 98 -5.90 -4.73 -14.98
N VAL A 99 -4.65 -4.65 -14.50
CA VAL A 99 -4.31 -4.90 -13.09
C VAL A 99 -5.08 -3.94 -12.18
N LYS A 100 -5.05 -2.63 -12.48
CA LYS A 100 -5.78 -1.62 -11.70
C LYS A 100 -7.28 -1.89 -11.68
N ARG A 101 -7.88 -2.26 -12.82
CA ARG A 101 -9.31 -2.56 -12.93
C ARG A 101 -9.69 -3.77 -12.09
N LYS A 102 -8.94 -4.87 -12.18
CA LYS A 102 -9.19 -6.07 -11.36
C LYS A 102 -9.07 -5.78 -9.87
N ALA A 103 -8.02 -5.05 -9.47
CA ALA A 103 -7.81 -4.63 -8.09
C ALA A 103 -8.96 -3.76 -7.57
N LYS A 104 -9.39 -2.74 -8.33
CA LYS A 104 -10.52 -1.88 -7.96
C LYS A 104 -11.84 -2.64 -7.87
N SER A 105 -12.10 -3.55 -8.82
CA SER A 105 -13.30 -4.39 -8.79
C SER A 105 -13.34 -5.23 -7.51
N LYS A 106 -12.23 -5.90 -7.17
CA LYS A 106 -12.17 -6.75 -5.99
C LYS A 106 -12.24 -5.95 -4.69
N LEU A 107 -11.64 -4.75 -4.66
CA LEU A 107 -11.73 -3.83 -3.53
C LEU A 107 -13.16 -3.36 -3.29
N ARG A 108 -13.88 -3.02 -4.38
CA ARG A 108 -15.31 -2.68 -4.32
C ARG A 108 -16.14 -3.84 -3.79
N ASP A 109 -15.87 -5.06 -4.22
CA ASP A 109 -16.60 -6.25 -3.76
C ASP A 109 -16.42 -6.46 -2.23
N PHE A 110 -15.27 -6.09 -1.67
CA PHE A 110 -14.97 -6.23 -0.24
C PHE A 110 -15.45 -5.07 0.62
N LEU A 111 -15.30 -3.84 0.14
CA LEU A 111 -15.47 -2.63 0.96
C LEU A 111 -16.63 -1.73 0.51
N GLY A 112 -17.28 -2.03 -0.61
CA GLY A 112 -18.34 -1.22 -1.19
C GLY A 112 -17.84 -0.10 -2.10
N ASP A 113 -18.79 0.60 -2.72
CA ASP A 113 -18.52 1.71 -3.64
C ASP A 113 -18.00 2.98 -2.94
N ASP A 114 -18.27 3.13 -1.64
CA ASP A 114 -17.94 4.33 -0.87
C ASP A 114 -16.43 4.57 -0.73
N VAL A 115 -15.61 3.52 -0.91
CA VAL A 115 -14.14 3.63 -0.86
C VAL A 115 -13.49 3.90 -2.22
N MET A 116 -14.22 3.79 -3.34
CA MET A 116 -13.63 3.91 -4.69
C MET A 116 -13.11 5.31 -5.00
N ASN A 117 -13.77 6.34 -4.44
CA ASN A 117 -13.35 7.74 -4.57
C ASN A 117 -12.60 8.23 -3.31
N SER A 118 -12.13 7.32 -2.47
CA SER A 118 -11.38 7.68 -1.28
C SER A 118 -10.02 8.26 -1.65
N LYS A 119 -9.53 9.19 -0.82
CA LYS A 119 -8.20 9.78 -0.95
C LYS A 119 -7.11 8.70 -1.01
N ASP A 120 -7.29 7.56 -0.33
CA ASP A 120 -6.29 6.50 -0.28
C ASP A 120 -6.10 5.78 -1.62
N VAL A 121 -7.20 5.50 -2.35
CA VAL A 121 -7.13 4.91 -3.70
C VAL A 121 -6.47 5.89 -4.66
N ILE A 122 -6.85 7.18 -4.59
CA ILE A 122 -6.29 8.24 -5.44
C ILE A 122 -4.80 8.44 -5.15
N ASP A 123 -4.40 8.48 -3.88
CA ASP A 123 -3.00 8.65 -3.48
C ASP A 123 -2.15 7.47 -3.97
N ILE A 124 -2.64 6.23 -3.88
CA ILE A 124 -1.94 5.03 -4.40
C ILE A 124 -1.81 5.09 -5.94
N ASP A 125 -2.89 5.43 -6.64
CA ASP A 125 -2.86 5.59 -8.10
C ASP A 125 -1.86 6.66 -8.54
N GLY A 126 -1.81 7.79 -7.82
CA GLY A 126 -0.84 8.86 -8.07
C GLY A 126 0.60 8.41 -7.84
N GLN A 127 0.88 7.70 -6.74
CA GLN A 127 2.20 7.14 -6.46
C GLN A 127 2.69 6.19 -7.57
N LEU A 128 1.80 5.39 -8.14
CA LEU A 128 2.15 4.51 -9.26
C LEU A 128 2.55 5.28 -10.52
N VAL A 129 1.92 6.42 -10.79
CA VAL A 129 2.29 7.29 -11.91
C VAL A 129 3.67 7.91 -11.66
N GLU A 130 3.88 8.49 -10.47
CA GLU A 130 5.17 9.08 -10.10
C GLU A 130 6.32 8.06 -10.15
N ASN A 131 6.08 6.82 -9.70
CA ASN A 131 7.09 5.77 -9.71
C ASN A 131 7.45 5.33 -11.14
N LYS A 132 6.47 5.24 -12.05
CA LYS A 132 6.74 4.96 -13.47
C LYS A 132 7.63 6.04 -14.09
N GLU A 133 7.33 7.30 -13.84
CA GLU A 133 8.10 8.43 -14.39
C GLU A 133 9.54 8.49 -13.85
N LYS A 134 9.75 8.15 -12.57
CA LYS A 134 11.09 8.12 -11.97
C LYS A 134 11.97 7.06 -12.59
N GLU A 135 11.47 5.83 -12.74
CA GLU A 135 12.23 4.74 -13.35
C GLU A 135 12.52 4.99 -14.84
N GLU A 136 11.61 5.64 -15.58
CA GLU A 136 11.86 6.02 -16.98
C GLU A 136 13.05 6.98 -17.09
N LYS A 137 13.10 8.00 -16.21
CA LYS A 137 14.21 8.97 -16.15
C LYS A 137 15.55 8.33 -15.77
N GLU A 138 15.55 7.36 -14.84
CA GLU A 138 16.76 6.62 -14.46
C GLU A 138 17.28 5.75 -15.61
N THR A 139 16.39 5.04 -16.32
CA THR A 139 16.79 4.23 -17.49
C THR A 139 17.33 5.06 -18.66
N GLU A 140 16.86 6.30 -18.85
CA GLU A 140 17.40 7.23 -19.86
C GLU A 140 18.75 7.84 -19.45
N SER A 141 19.00 7.97 -18.15
CA SER A 141 20.25 8.48 -17.57
C SER A 141 21.39 7.45 -17.69
N ASP A 142 21.13 6.19 -17.35
CA ASP A 142 22.13 5.11 -17.42
C ASP A 142 22.56 4.78 -18.86
N GLY A 143 21.67 4.98 -19.85
CA GLY A 143 21.98 4.77 -21.27
C GLY A 143 22.87 5.85 -21.91
N LYS A 144 23.17 6.95 -21.20
CA LYS A 144 23.94 8.09 -21.73
C LYS A 144 25.42 8.09 -21.32
N GLY A 145 25.86 7.12 -20.52
CA GLY A 145 27.24 6.99 -20.03
C GLY A 145 28.19 6.11 -20.86
N GLU A 146 27.71 5.45 -21.94
CA GLU A 146 28.51 4.54 -22.76
C GLU A 146 28.84 5.06 -24.18
N LYS A 147 29.03 6.38 -24.36
CA LYS A 147 29.54 6.93 -25.63
C LYS A 147 30.86 7.67 -25.47
#